data_AF-A0A3E1NHS8-F1
#
_entry.id   AF-A0A3E1NHS8-F1
#
_cell.length_a   1.000
_cell.length_b   1.000
_cell.length_c   1.000
_cell.angle_alpha   90.00
_cell.angle_beta   90.00
_cell.angle_gamma   90.00
#
_symmetry.space_group_name_H-M   'P 1'
#
loop_
_entity.id
_entity.type
_entity.pdbx_description
1 polymer ?
#
loop_
_entity_poly.entity_id
_entity_poly.type
_entity_poly.pdbx_seq_one_letter_code
_entity_poly.pdbx_strand_id
1 'polypeptide(L)'
;MLKNRYLLSLLFAFCACNDMWLDKRMQIVDDIYLIQMNGDGIRIGKRKGESDYIPILQSSISALYKNENLLYAKANPETKDADTIYYVITYKELSDSSSVRQVNAQQYDSLRKGLKELILTGKWQ
;
A
#
# COMPACT_ATOMS: atom_id res chain seq x y z
N MET A 1 -19.66 -12.84 -60.48
CA MET A 1 -18.70 -13.54 -59.61
C MET A 1 -18.22 -12.57 -58.54
N LEU A 2 -18.75 -12.69 -57.31
CA LEU A 2 -18.32 -11.90 -56.16
C LEU A 2 -16.94 -12.35 -55.68
N LYS A 3 -16.06 -11.40 -55.34
CA LYS A 3 -15.00 -11.63 -54.35
C LYS A 3 -15.07 -10.54 -53.29
N ASN A 4 -15.94 -10.78 -52.31
CA ASN A 4 -15.86 -10.21 -50.98
C ASN A 4 -14.49 -10.56 -50.38
N ARG A 5 -13.74 -9.56 -49.94
CA ARG A 5 -12.61 -9.75 -49.01
C ARG A 5 -12.76 -8.76 -47.87
N TYR A 6 -13.70 -9.07 -46.99
CA TYR A 6 -13.70 -8.61 -45.61
C TYR A 6 -13.08 -9.74 -44.78
N LEU A 7 -11.89 -9.50 -44.23
CA LEU A 7 -11.23 -10.29 -43.19
C LEU A 7 -10.01 -9.40 -42.85
N LEU A 8 -9.80 -8.87 -41.66
CA LEU A 8 -9.93 -9.51 -40.37
C LEU A 8 -9.87 -8.38 -39.30
N SER A 9 -11.02 -7.94 -38.82
CA SER A 9 -11.10 -7.17 -37.57
C SER A 9 -11.13 -8.20 -36.44
N LEU A 10 -10.01 -8.42 -35.74
CA LEU A 10 -10.02 -9.11 -34.46
C LEU A 10 -9.25 -8.27 -33.43
N LEU A 11 -9.98 -7.30 -32.88
CA LEU A 11 -9.79 -6.85 -31.50
C LEU A 11 -10.09 -8.04 -30.59
N PHE A 12 -9.13 -8.51 -29.81
CA PHE A 12 -9.43 -9.09 -28.49
C PHE A 12 -8.25 -8.89 -27.56
N ALA A 13 -8.46 -7.94 -26.65
CA ALA A 13 -7.97 -7.88 -25.29
C ALA A 13 -6.78 -8.80 -24.97
N PHE A 14 -5.58 -8.22 -24.99
CA PHE A 14 -4.63 -8.56 -23.93
C PHE A 14 -5.28 -8.11 -22.61
N CYS A 15 -6.07 -9.01 -22.02
CA CYS A 15 -6.07 -9.16 -20.57
C CYS A 15 -4.64 -9.53 -20.21
N ALA A 16 -3.76 -8.55 -20.14
CA ALA A 16 -2.76 -8.57 -19.12
C ALA A 16 -3.57 -8.51 -17.82
N CYS A 17 -3.96 -9.70 -17.35
CA CYS A 17 -3.82 -10.02 -15.95
C CYS A 17 -2.43 -9.52 -15.57
N ASN A 18 -2.33 -8.25 -15.17
CA ASN A 18 -1.34 -7.82 -14.22
C ASN A 18 -1.74 -8.56 -12.96
N ASP A 19 -1.36 -9.83 -12.95
CA ASP A 19 -1.23 -10.68 -11.81
C ASP A 19 -0.21 -9.92 -10.95
N MET A 20 -0.74 -8.98 -10.16
CA MET A 20 -0.01 -8.29 -9.12
C MET A 20 0.35 -9.36 -8.10
N TRP A 21 1.37 -10.14 -8.43
CA TRP A 21 2.01 -11.08 -7.53
C TRP A 21 2.67 -10.22 -6.45
N LEU A 22 1.87 -9.97 -5.41
CA LEU A 22 2.19 -9.26 -4.18
C LEU A 22 3.16 -10.14 -3.38
N ASP A 23 4.43 -10.04 -3.73
CA ASP A 23 5.41 -11.10 -3.52
C ASP A 23 5.87 -11.24 -2.05
N LYS A 24 5.54 -10.30 -1.16
CA LYS A 24 5.76 -10.45 0.28
C LYS A 24 4.65 -9.74 1.05
N ARG A 25 3.91 -10.50 1.87
CA ARG A 25 2.81 -10.00 2.70
C ARG A 25 3.14 -10.24 4.17
N MET A 26 3.05 -9.20 5.00
CA MET A 26 3.12 -9.35 6.47
C MET A 26 1.83 -8.84 7.08
N GLN A 27 1.17 -9.68 7.87
CA GLN A 27 0.01 -9.25 8.64
C GLN A 27 0.46 -8.31 9.76
N ILE A 28 -0.17 -7.14 9.83
CA ILE A 28 0.06 -6.17 10.90
C ILE A 28 -0.93 -6.40 12.05
N VAL A 29 -2.21 -6.48 11.70
CA VAL A 29 -3.39 -6.78 12.54
C VAL A 29 -4.47 -7.40 11.65
N ASP A 30 -5.59 -7.86 12.21
CA ASP A 30 -6.70 -8.45 11.46
C ASP A 30 -7.09 -7.61 10.24
N ASP A 31 -7.14 -8.29 9.09
CA ASP A 31 -7.39 -7.73 7.76
C ASP A 31 -6.42 -6.64 7.27
N ILE A 32 -5.40 -6.24 8.03
CA ILE A 32 -4.45 -5.19 7.64
C ILE A 32 -3.06 -5.77 7.42
N TYR A 33 -2.52 -5.51 6.24
CA TYR A 33 -1.30 -6.11 5.76
C TYR A 33 -0.34 -5.05 5.23
N LEU A 34 0.95 -5.31 5.43
CA LEU A 34 1.98 -4.76 4.57
C LEU A 34 1.99 -5.54 3.26
N ILE A 35 1.96 -4.79 2.17
CA ILE A 35 1.89 -5.31 0.81
C ILE A 35 3.04 -4.75 -0.01
N GLN A 36 3.88 -5.61 -0.57
CA GLN A 36 4.92 -5.18 -1.50
C GLN A 36 4.39 -5.20 -2.93
N MET A 37 4.39 -4.04 -3.58
CA MET A 37 4.00 -3.89 -4.98
C MET A 37 5.26 -3.76 -5.84
N ASN A 38 5.35 -4.56 -6.90
CA ASN A 38 6.48 -4.52 -7.83
C ASN A 38 6.65 -3.11 -8.41
N GLY A 39 7.81 -2.49 -8.18
CA GLY A 39 8.12 -1.13 -8.64
C GLY A 39 7.64 0.02 -7.74
N ASP A 40 6.66 -0.22 -6.86
CA ASP A 40 5.98 0.83 -6.07
C ASP A 40 6.30 0.80 -4.55
N GLY A 41 7.16 -0.13 -4.15
CA GLY A 41 7.62 -0.29 -2.77
C GLY A 41 6.58 -0.94 -1.86
N ILE A 42 6.61 -0.60 -0.57
CA ILE A 42 5.77 -1.22 0.46
C ILE A 42 4.57 -0.32 0.73
N ARG A 43 3.35 -0.88 0.80
CA ARG A 43 2.14 -0.14 1.18
C ARG A 43 1.42 -0.82 2.33
N ILE A 44 0.49 -0.10 2.95
CA ILE A 44 -0.47 -0.66 3.91
C ILE A 44 -1.77 -0.90 3.15
N GLY A 45 -2.29 -2.13 3.20
CA GLY A 45 -3.53 -2.51 2.54
C GLY A 45 -4.48 -3.26 3.47
N LYS A 46 -5.77 -3.08 3.23
CA LYS A 46 -6.84 -3.86 3.86
C LYS A 46 -7.23 -5.01 2.95
N ARG A 47 -7.30 -6.23 3.48
CA ARG A 47 -7.74 -7.42 2.78
C ARG A 47 -9.23 -7.29 2.42
N LYS A 48 -9.55 -7.54 1.15
CA LYS A 48 -10.92 -7.58 0.61
C LYS A 48 -11.32 -9.00 0.19
N GLY A 49 -10.35 -9.82 -0.19
CA GLY A 49 -10.52 -11.22 -0.60
C GLY A 49 -9.28 -12.05 -0.28
N GLU A 50 -9.18 -13.28 -0.80
CA GLU A 50 -8.01 -14.15 -0.52
C GLU A 50 -6.68 -13.57 -1.01
N SER A 51 -6.70 -12.87 -2.14
CA SER A 51 -5.54 -12.19 -2.71
C SER A 51 -5.79 -10.74 -3.10
N ASP A 52 -6.92 -10.17 -2.69
CA ASP A 52 -7.29 -8.80 -3.01
C ASP A 52 -7.09 -7.87 -1.81
N TYR A 53 -6.43 -6.73 -2.03
CA TYR A 53 -6.10 -5.74 -1.02
C TYR A 53 -6.40 -4.34 -1.54
N ILE A 54 -7.03 -3.53 -0.70
CA ILE A 54 -7.29 -2.12 -0.97
C ILE A 54 -6.22 -1.30 -0.25
N PRO A 55 -5.34 -0.56 -0.95
CA PRO A 55 -4.38 0.33 -0.32
C PRO A 55 -5.08 1.36 0.56
N ILE A 56 -4.63 1.49 1.80
CA ILE A 56 -5.10 2.52 2.75
C ILE A 56 -4.39 3.85 2.48
N LEU A 57 -3.11 3.77 2.11
CA LEU A 57 -2.28 4.90 1.72
C LEU A 57 -1.82 4.72 0.27
N GLN A 58 -1.79 5.82 -0.48
CA GLN A 58 -1.21 5.83 -1.83
C GLN A 58 0.32 5.86 -1.78
N SER A 59 0.89 6.51 -0.78
CA SER A 59 2.33 6.65 -0.62
C SER A 59 3.01 5.34 -0.17
N SER A 60 4.23 5.12 -0.66
CA SER A 60 5.09 4.00 -0.24
C SER A 60 5.61 4.22 1.18
N ILE A 61 5.63 3.19 2.02
CA ILE A 61 6.03 3.25 3.43
C ILE A 61 7.51 2.92 3.58
N SER A 62 8.26 3.83 4.20
CA SER A 62 9.66 3.63 4.54
C SER A 62 9.89 3.19 5.98
N ALA A 63 8.97 3.51 6.89
CA ALA A 63 8.99 3.00 8.26
C ALA A 63 7.57 2.84 8.81
N LEU A 64 7.37 1.78 9.60
CA LEU A 64 6.08 1.51 10.25
C LEU A 64 6.30 1.10 11.70
N TYR A 65 5.53 1.72 12.59
CA TYR A 65 5.49 1.41 14.02
C TYR A 65 4.05 1.12 14.41
N LYS A 66 3.86 0.30 15.45
CA LYS A 66 2.53 0.02 15.96
C LYS A 66 2.44 -0.03 17.47
N ASN A 67 1.25 0.22 17.97
CA ASN A 67 0.78 -0.26 19.26
C ASN A 67 -0.54 -1.03 19.07
N GLU A 68 -1.29 -1.22 20.16
CA GLU A 68 -2.55 -1.97 20.17
C GLU A 68 -3.67 -1.33 19.35
N ASN A 69 -3.66 -0.01 19.18
CA ASN A 69 -4.78 0.75 18.59
C ASN A 69 -4.41 1.53 17.32
N LEU A 70 -3.13 1.85 17.15
CA LEU A 70 -2.64 2.81 16.17
C LEU A 70 -1.44 2.26 15.39
N LEU A 71 -1.37 2.71 14.13
CA LEU A 71 -0.18 2.64 13.29
C LEU A 71 0.41 4.04 13.10
N TYR A 72 1.74 4.08 13.06
CA TYR A 72 2.51 5.27 12.77
C TYR A 72 3.36 4.97 11.55
N ALA A 73 3.06 5.63 10.44
CA ALA A 73 3.71 5.37 9.17
C ALA A 73 4.50 6.59 8.72
N LYS A 74 5.78 6.37 8.38
CA LYS A 74 6.58 7.31 7.60
C LYS A 74 6.49 6.88 6.15
N ALA A 75 6.00 7.77 5.29
CA ALA A 75 5.80 7.49 3.89
C ALA A 75 6.73 8.36 3.03
N ASN A 76 7.29 7.72 2.00
CA ASN A 76 8.03 8.40 0.96
C ASN A 76 7.05 9.18 0.09
N PRO A 77 7.44 10.40 -0.34
CA PRO A 77 6.66 11.16 -1.30
C PRO A 77 6.54 10.40 -2.63
N GLU A 78 5.44 10.62 -3.35
CA GLU A 78 5.24 10.03 -4.69
C GLU A 78 6.21 10.62 -5.73
N THR A 79 6.62 11.87 -5.53
CA THR A 79 7.58 12.58 -6.38
C THR A 79 8.84 12.93 -5.57
N LYS A 80 9.99 13.00 -6.23
CA LYS A 80 11.27 13.28 -5.56
C LYS A 80 11.37 14.68 -4.94
N ASP A 81 10.51 15.60 -5.37
CA ASP A 81 10.51 16.99 -4.96
C ASP A 81 9.53 17.28 -3.80
N ALA A 82 8.79 16.28 -3.34
CA ALA A 82 7.83 16.43 -2.24
C ALA A 82 8.43 15.99 -0.90
N ASP A 83 7.90 16.55 0.19
CA ASP A 83 8.35 16.21 1.54
C ASP A 83 7.88 14.83 1.99
N THR A 84 8.65 14.22 2.90
CA THR A 84 8.21 13.00 3.60
C THR A 84 6.90 13.25 4.35
N ILE A 85 5.96 12.32 4.22
CA ILE A 85 4.65 12.43 4.87
C ILE A 85 4.59 11.48 6.07
N TYR A 86 4.00 11.93 7.17
CA TYR A 86 3.85 11.16 8.39
C TYR A 86 2.37 10.96 8.70
N TYR A 87 1.98 9.74 9.01
CA TYR A 87 0.60 9.36 9.28
C TYR A 87 0.44 8.69 10.64
N VAL A 88 -0.71 8.96 11.28
CA VAL A 88 -1.27 8.18 12.39
C VAL A 88 -2.56 7.55 11.89
N ILE A 89 -2.70 6.24 12.05
CA ILE A 89 -3.81 5.48 11.49
C ILE A 89 -4.47 4.63 12.59
N THR A 90 -5.77 4.79 12.78
CA THR A 90 -6.54 4.03 13.78
C THR A 90 -7.08 2.73 13.20
N TYR A 91 -6.75 1.57 13.78
CA TYR A 91 -7.18 0.27 13.24
C TYR A 91 -8.69 0.13 13.10
N LYS A 92 -9.41 0.59 14.12
CA LYS A 92 -10.85 0.38 14.29
C LYS A 92 -11.68 1.07 13.22
N GLU A 93 -11.11 2.04 12.51
CA GLU A 93 -11.84 2.89 11.58
C GLU A 93 -11.42 2.70 10.12
N LEU A 94 -10.39 1.88 9.83
CA LEU A 94 -9.73 1.69 8.52
C LEU A 94 -10.60 1.44 7.27
N SER A 95 -11.92 1.35 7.43
CA SER A 95 -12.92 1.45 6.37
C SER A 95 -13.23 2.87 5.90
N ASP A 96 -12.87 3.92 6.64
CA ASP A 96 -13.21 5.30 6.32
C ASP A 96 -11.96 6.17 6.13
N SER A 97 -12.03 7.13 5.22
CA SER A 97 -10.93 8.04 4.90
C SER A 97 -10.51 8.92 6.10
N SER A 98 -11.42 9.06 7.08
CA SER A 98 -11.24 9.77 8.35
C SER A 98 -10.23 9.11 9.31
N SER A 99 -9.87 7.84 9.10
CA SER A 99 -8.99 7.08 9.99
C SER A 99 -7.51 7.36 9.80
N VAL A 100 -7.16 8.02 8.69
CA VAL A 100 -5.80 8.39 8.34
C VAL A 100 -5.63 9.87 8.67
N ARG A 101 -4.80 10.16 9.67
CA ARG A 101 -4.47 11.53 10.04
C ARG A 101 -3.02 11.83 9.70
N GLN A 102 -2.80 12.82 8.85
CA GLN A 102 -1.47 13.35 8.61
C GLN A 102 -1.00 14.16 9.83
N VAL A 103 0.26 13.98 10.21
CA VAL A 103 0.92 14.70 11.29
C VAL A 103 2.26 15.27 10.81
N ASN A 104 2.83 16.20 11.56
CA ASN A 104 4.18 16.67 11.28
C ASN A 104 5.24 15.74 11.90
N ALA A 105 6.51 15.95 11.51
CA ALA A 105 7.63 15.13 11.97
C ALA A 105 7.81 15.12 13.49
N GLN A 106 7.68 16.28 14.15
CA GLN A 106 7.88 16.41 15.60
C GLN A 106 6.82 15.62 16.39
N GLN A 107 5.55 15.71 15.96
CA GLN A 107 4.45 14.94 16.53
C GLN A 107 4.67 13.44 16.31
N TYR A 108 5.03 13.05 15.08
CA TYR A 108 5.32 11.66 14.73
C TYR A 108 6.42 11.07 15.61
N ASP A 109 7.55 11.76 15.76
CA ASP A 109 8.68 11.30 16.58
C ASP A 109 8.33 11.18 18.06
N SER A 110 7.51 12.10 18.57
CA SER A 110 7.02 12.04 19.96
C SER A 110 6.11 10.82 20.16
N LEU A 111 5.21 10.53 19.21
CA LEU A 111 4.22 9.47 19.31
C LEU A 111 4.82 8.07 19.12
N ARG A 112 5.80 7.91 18.22
CA ARG A 112 6.44 6.61 17.99
C ARG A 112 7.47 6.22 19.05
N LYS A 113 7.84 7.15 19.95
CA LYS A 113 8.94 6.96 20.89
C LYS A 113 8.68 5.73 21.76
N GLY A 114 9.67 4.82 21.82
CA GLY A 114 9.57 3.57 22.58
C GLY A 114 8.82 2.45 21.86
N LEU A 115 8.28 2.68 20.65
CA LEU A 115 7.68 1.63 19.85
C LEU A 115 8.73 0.87 19.04
N LYS A 116 8.45 -0.41 18.81
CA LYS A 116 9.28 -1.26 17.94
C LYS A 116 8.91 -1.01 16.48
N GLU A 117 9.94 -0.81 15.66
CA GLU A 117 9.79 -0.74 14.21
C GLU A 117 9.43 -2.11 13.62
N LEU A 118 8.45 -2.14 12.73
CA LEU A 118 7.95 -3.34 12.05
C LEU A 118 8.65 -3.59 10.72
N ILE A 119 8.87 -2.52 9.94
CA ILE A 119 9.62 -2.60 8.69
C ILE A 119 11.09 -2.39 9.00
N LEU A 120 11.83 -3.48 9.15
CA LEU A 120 13.27 -3.46 9.02
C LEU A 120 13.56 -3.56 7.54
N THR A 121 13.92 -2.45 6.90
CA THR A 121 14.28 -2.36 5.47
C THR A 121 15.34 -3.39 5.03
N GLY A 122 16.03 -4.07 5.95
CA GLY A 122 16.97 -5.17 5.67
C GLY A 122 16.42 -6.61 5.73
N LYS A 123 15.15 -6.86 6.10
CA LYS A 123 14.59 -8.23 6.24
C LYS A 123 13.58 -8.64 5.17
N TRP A 124 13.22 -7.72 4.27
CA TRP A 124 12.34 -7.99 3.15
C TRP A 124 13.21 -8.21 1.91
N GLN A 125 13.86 -9.38 1.85
CA GLN A 125 14.66 -9.84 0.71
C GLN A 125 13.84 -10.76 -0.16
#